data_AF-A0A6G1RQ14-F1
#
_entry.id   AF-A0A6G1RQ14-F1
#
_cell.length_a   1.000
_cell.length_b   1.000
_cell.length_c   1.000
_cell.angle_alpha   90.00
_cell.angle_beta   90.00
_cell.angle_gamma   90.00
#
_symmetry.space_group_name_H-M   'P 1'
#
loop_
_entity.id
_entity.type
_entity.pdbx_description
1 polymer ?
#
loop_
_entity_poly.entity_id
_entity_poly.type
_entity_poly.pdbx_seq_one_letter_code
_entity_poly.pdbx_strand_id
1 'polypeptide(L)'
;EPFSLQAVMRWMDMFLAALDCYNTFFELRMIKPHEILGVKEGSSFLEAVQFFLETIALHDIHAAEQCFDCSSKGSMFSPQERDVYNYSKCTIIVRIMEFVTMILETCQQDFWKLLEKELLNAKLIELLAMTVCDPSHVGFNTADVQVMKNLPDITVRLMKALMKSP
;
A
#
# COMPACT_ATOMS: atom_id res chain seq x y z
N GLU A 1 1.21 -3.23 -22.64
CA GLU A 1 0.16 -4.24 -22.94
C GLU A 1 -1.21 -3.59 -22.84
N PRO A 2 -2.28 -4.13 -23.46
CA PRO A 2 -3.64 -3.64 -23.20
C PRO A 2 -4.01 -3.85 -21.73
N PHE A 3 -4.85 -2.95 -21.18
CA PHE A 3 -5.35 -3.13 -19.82
C PHE A 3 -6.08 -4.47 -19.69
N SER A 4 -5.80 -5.17 -18.59
CA SER A 4 -6.52 -6.38 -18.19
C SER A 4 -6.67 -6.37 -16.68
N LEU A 5 -7.91 -6.42 -16.18
CA LEU A 5 -8.16 -6.53 -14.75
C LEU A 5 -7.45 -7.75 -14.17
N GLN A 6 -7.41 -8.88 -14.90
CA GLN A 6 -6.71 -10.07 -14.45
C GLN A 6 -5.19 -9.82 -14.31
N ALA A 7 -4.58 -9.06 -15.23
CA ALA A 7 -3.16 -8.72 -15.13
C ALA A 7 -2.88 -7.81 -13.92
N VAL A 8 -3.74 -6.81 -13.70
CA VAL A 8 -3.65 -5.91 -12.53
C VAL A 8 -3.80 -6.69 -11.23
N MET A 9 -4.80 -7.57 -11.13
CA MET A 9 -5.02 -8.40 -9.95
C MET A 9 -3.82 -9.31 -9.67
N ARG A 10 -3.24 -9.93 -10.72
CA ARG A 10 -2.03 -10.76 -10.56
C ARG A 10 -0.83 -9.94 -10.05
N TRP A 11 -0.66 -8.72 -10.56
CA TRP A 11 0.39 -7.83 -10.07
C TRP A 11 0.16 -7.47 -8.59
N MET A 12 -1.08 -7.14 -8.22
CA MET A 12 -1.47 -6.89 -6.82
C MET A 12 -1.20 -8.11 -5.93
N ASP A 13 -1.52 -9.32 -6.38
CA ASP A 13 -1.28 -10.56 -5.62
C ASP A 13 0.23 -10.80 -5.41
N MET A 14 1.05 -10.60 -6.45
CA MET A 14 2.51 -10.72 -6.34
C MET A 14 3.11 -9.67 -5.41
N PHE A 15 2.62 -8.43 -5.50
CA PHE A 15 3.05 -7.35 -4.63
C PHE A 15 2.66 -7.60 -3.17
N LEU A 16 1.42 -8.02 -2.93
CA LEU A 16 0.92 -8.39 -1.61
C LEU A 16 1.74 -9.53 -0.99
N ALA A 17 2.06 -10.57 -1.78
CA ALA A 17 2.88 -11.68 -1.31
C ALA A 17 4.29 -11.22 -0.87
N ALA A 18 4.93 -10.34 -1.64
CA ALA A 18 6.22 -9.78 -1.27
C ALA A 18 6.13 -8.93 0.00
N LEU A 19 5.11 -8.08 0.11
CA LEU A 19 4.84 -7.23 1.27
C LEU A 19 4.60 -8.05 2.55
N ASP A 20 3.80 -9.12 2.46
CA ASP A 20 3.54 -10.02 3.58
C ASP A 20 4.79 -10.79 4.03
N CYS A 21 5.65 -11.15 3.08
CA CYS A 21 6.95 -11.75 3.40
C CYS A 21 7.82 -10.74 4.17
N TYR A 22 7.98 -9.52 3.67
CA TYR A 22 8.77 -8.49 4.36
C TYR A 22 8.22 -8.20 5.76
N ASN A 23 6.90 -8.02 5.89
CA ASN A 23 6.25 -7.86 7.19
C ASN A 23 6.60 -9.00 8.15
N THR A 24 6.40 -10.25 7.73
CA THR A 24 6.63 -11.42 8.59
C THR A 24 8.08 -11.54 9.03
N PHE A 25 9.04 -11.45 8.08
CA PHE A 25 10.45 -11.65 8.40
C PHE A 25 11.05 -10.50 9.22
N PHE A 26 10.56 -9.27 9.05
CA PHE A 26 10.96 -8.13 9.88
C PHE A 26 10.35 -8.20 11.28
N GLU A 27 9.07 -8.57 11.40
CA GLU A 27 8.40 -8.74 12.69
C GLU A 27 9.07 -9.83 13.53
N LEU A 28 9.41 -10.95 12.91
CA LEU A 28 10.15 -12.05 13.54
C LEU A 28 11.64 -11.72 13.77
N ARG A 29 12.11 -10.54 13.37
CA ARG A 29 13.51 -10.07 13.45
C ARG A 29 14.51 -11.05 12.82
N MET A 30 14.05 -11.82 11.85
CA MET A 30 14.88 -12.77 11.10
C MET A 30 15.80 -12.03 10.13
N ILE A 31 15.36 -10.86 9.65
CA ILE A 31 16.15 -10.00 8.78
C ILE A 31 16.01 -8.55 9.24
N LYS A 32 17.10 -7.78 9.22
CA LYS A 32 17.02 -6.36 9.55
C LYS A 32 16.59 -5.56 8.32
N PRO A 33 15.64 -4.61 8.45
CA PRO A 33 15.17 -3.82 7.31
C PRO A 33 16.28 -3.13 6.52
N HIS A 34 17.28 -2.57 7.19
CA HIS A 34 18.39 -1.87 6.53
C HIS A 34 19.32 -2.78 5.73
N GLU A 35 19.40 -4.07 6.06
CA GLU A 35 20.25 -5.04 5.35
C GLU A 35 19.69 -5.38 3.96
N ILE A 36 18.37 -5.32 3.78
CA ILE A 36 17.73 -5.59 2.48
C ILE A 36 17.31 -4.31 1.77
N LEU A 37 16.65 -3.39 2.47
CA LEU A 37 16.05 -2.21 1.86
C LEU A 37 17.06 -1.07 1.66
N GLY A 38 18.14 -1.04 2.45
CA GLY A 38 19.20 -0.02 2.33
C GLY A 38 20.16 -0.25 1.17
N VAL A 39 20.19 -1.45 0.60
CA VAL A 39 21.05 -1.82 -0.52
C VAL A 39 20.28 -1.57 -1.81
N LYS A 40 20.52 -0.43 -2.46
CA LYS A 40 19.86 -0.05 -3.73
C LYS A 40 20.12 -1.04 -4.87
N GLU A 41 21.16 -1.85 -4.76
CA GLU A 41 21.50 -2.87 -5.75
C GLU A 41 20.75 -4.16 -5.44
N GLY A 42 19.52 -4.30 -5.95
CA GLY A 42 18.90 -5.63 -6.10
C GLY A 42 17.42 -5.79 -5.73
N SER A 43 16.74 -4.78 -5.16
CA SER A 43 15.31 -4.88 -4.83
C SER A 43 14.49 -3.74 -5.44
N SER A 44 13.47 -4.08 -6.22
CA SER A 44 12.45 -3.15 -6.72
C SER A 44 11.24 -3.01 -5.79
N PHE A 45 11.32 -3.56 -4.57
CA PHE A 45 10.17 -3.60 -3.67
C PHE A 45 9.69 -2.20 -3.26
N LEU A 46 10.59 -1.31 -2.85
CA LEU A 46 10.22 0.06 -2.47
C LEU A 46 9.71 0.87 -3.68
N GLU A 47 10.26 0.62 -4.86
CA GLU A 47 9.75 1.20 -6.12
C GLU A 47 8.31 0.74 -6.40
N ALA A 48 8.00 -0.53 -6.15
CA ALA A 48 6.64 -1.06 -6.27
C ALA A 48 5.68 -0.45 -5.24
N VAL A 49 6.13 -0.25 -3.99
CA VAL A 49 5.35 0.47 -2.96
C VAL A 49 5.07 1.91 -3.41
N GLN A 50 6.09 2.61 -3.89
CA GLN A 50 5.93 3.98 -4.38
C GLN A 50 4.95 4.04 -5.56
N PHE A 51 5.12 3.17 -6.54
CA PHE A 51 4.21 3.06 -7.68
C PHE A 51 2.77 2.82 -7.22
N PHE A 52 2.55 1.90 -6.28
CA PHE A 52 1.21 1.63 -5.74
C PHE A 52 0.60 2.87 -5.07
N LEU A 53 1.35 3.56 -4.22
CA LEU A 53 0.89 4.76 -3.52
C LEU A 53 0.55 5.90 -4.49
N GLU A 54 1.35 6.07 -5.55
CA GLU A 54 1.18 7.16 -6.51
C GLU A 54 0.06 6.90 -7.52
N THR A 55 -0.12 5.65 -7.95
CA THR A 55 -0.94 5.34 -9.13
C THR A 55 -2.19 4.53 -8.83
N ILE A 56 -2.25 3.81 -7.70
CA ILE A 56 -3.32 2.85 -7.41
C ILE A 56 -4.08 3.21 -6.13
N ALA A 57 -3.39 3.52 -5.03
CA ALA A 57 -3.99 3.53 -3.69
C ALA A 57 -5.21 4.47 -3.54
N LEU A 58 -5.12 5.69 -4.09
CA LEU A 58 -6.18 6.71 -4.06
C LEU A 58 -7.03 6.75 -5.34
N HIS A 59 -6.82 5.79 -6.23
CA HIS A 59 -7.38 5.77 -7.56
C HIS A 59 -8.38 4.62 -7.71
N ASP A 60 -9.39 4.82 -8.54
CA ASP A 60 -10.32 3.75 -8.89
C ASP A 60 -9.74 2.88 -10.03
N ILE A 61 -10.47 1.82 -10.36
CA ILE A 61 -10.11 0.90 -11.45
C ILE A 61 -9.93 1.61 -12.81
N HIS A 62 -10.62 2.75 -13.03
CA HIS A 62 -10.50 3.52 -14.28
C HIS A 62 -9.19 4.31 -14.34
N ALA A 63 -8.69 4.80 -13.21
CA ALA A 63 -7.37 5.40 -13.16
C ALA A 63 -6.26 4.35 -13.28
N ALA A 64 -6.46 3.12 -12.77
CA ALA A 64 -5.54 2.01 -13.05
C ALA A 64 -5.48 1.64 -14.55
N GLU A 65 -6.59 1.78 -15.29
CA GLU A 65 -6.63 1.62 -16.75
C GLU A 65 -5.69 2.60 -17.48
N GLN A 66 -5.53 3.82 -16.95
CA GLN A 66 -4.65 4.84 -17.54
C GLN A 66 -3.16 4.53 -17.40
N CYS A 67 -2.78 3.57 -16.56
CA CYS A 67 -1.39 3.11 -16.44
C CYS A 67 -0.95 2.26 -17.65
N PHE A 68 -1.85 1.95 -18.59
CA PHE A 68 -1.58 1.11 -19.75
C PHE A 68 -1.66 1.93 -21.05
N ASP A 69 -0.71 1.71 -21.96
CA ASP A 69 -0.53 2.50 -23.20
C ASP A 69 -1.70 2.44 -24.20
N CYS A 70 -2.67 1.54 -24.01
CA CYS A 70 -3.79 1.35 -24.94
C CYS A 70 -5.05 2.06 -24.45
N SER A 71 -5.31 3.20 -25.09
CA SER A 71 -6.45 4.09 -24.90
C SER A 71 -7.80 3.52 -25.40
N SER A 72 -8.25 2.37 -24.91
CA SER A 72 -9.68 2.04 -24.96
C SER A 72 -10.36 2.76 -23.79
N LYS A 73 -10.45 4.10 -23.87
CA LYS A 73 -11.20 4.90 -22.90
C LYS A 73 -12.64 4.38 -22.85
N GLY A 74 -13.05 3.76 -21.74
CA GLY A 74 -14.45 3.39 -21.51
C GLY A 74 -14.75 1.92 -21.25
N SER A 75 -13.81 1.14 -20.69
CA SER A 75 -14.15 -0.18 -20.15
C SER A 75 -15.24 -0.04 -19.08
N MET A 76 -16.42 -0.61 -19.33
CA MET A 76 -17.49 -0.67 -18.32
C MET A 76 -17.22 -1.85 -17.38
N PHE A 77 -16.61 -1.56 -16.23
CA PHE A 77 -16.42 -2.56 -15.17
C PHE A 77 -17.73 -2.81 -14.43
N SER A 78 -18.05 -4.08 -14.25
CA SER A 78 -19.19 -4.51 -13.43
C SER A 78 -18.98 -4.13 -11.96
N PRO A 79 -20.07 -4.02 -11.16
CA PRO A 79 -19.96 -3.81 -9.72
C PRO A 79 -19.07 -4.86 -9.04
N GLN A 80 -19.20 -6.14 -9.43
CA GLN A 80 -18.40 -7.22 -8.87
C GLN A 80 -16.90 -7.08 -9.15
N GLU A 81 -16.52 -6.63 -10.35
CA GLU A 81 -15.12 -6.38 -10.69
C GLU A 81 -14.53 -5.23 -9.87
N ARG A 82 -15.33 -4.17 -9.65
CA ARG A 82 -14.95 -3.04 -8.79
C ARG A 82 -14.77 -3.48 -7.34
N ASP A 83 -15.66 -4.33 -6.83
CA ASP A 83 -15.59 -4.86 -5.46
C ASP A 83 -14.34 -5.73 -5.27
N VAL A 84 -14.05 -6.62 -6.21
CA VAL A 84 -12.85 -7.48 -6.18
C VAL A 84 -11.56 -6.65 -6.26
N TYR A 85 -11.52 -5.66 -7.15
CA TYR A 85 -10.40 -4.72 -7.26
C TYR A 85 -10.20 -3.94 -5.94
N ASN A 86 -11.26 -3.36 -5.40
CA ASN A 86 -11.20 -2.58 -4.17
C ASN A 86 -10.80 -3.44 -2.97
N TYR A 87 -11.27 -4.68 -2.87
CA TYR A 87 -10.88 -5.62 -1.82
C TYR A 87 -9.36 -5.87 -1.82
N SER A 88 -8.79 -6.17 -3.00
CA SER A 88 -7.34 -6.39 -3.13
C SER A 88 -6.55 -5.12 -2.84
N LYS A 89 -6.95 -3.99 -3.45
CA LYS A 89 -6.35 -2.67 -3.19
C LYS A 89 -6.33 -2.31 -1.70
N CYS A 90 -7.47 -2.45 -1.03
CA CYS A 90 -7.61 -2.08 0.39
C CYS A 90 -6.81 -3.02 1.31
N THR A 91 -6.70 -4.29 0.95
CA THR A 91 -5.84 -5.25 1.65
C THR A 91 -4.38 -4.80 1.57
N ILE A 92 -3.88 -4.45 0.38
CA ILE A 92 -2.53 -3.92 0.20
C ILE A 92 -2.31 -2.64 0.99
N ILE A 93 -3.28 -1.70 1.00
CA ILE A 93 -3.20 -0.47 1.78
C ILE A 93 -2.98 -0.77 3.27
N VAL A 94 -3.78 -1.68 3.84
CA VAL A 94 -3.65 -2.10 5.25
C VAL A 94 -2.26 -2.69 5.50
N ARG A 95 -1.79 -3.58 4.63
CA ARG A 95 -0.48 -4.22 4.76
C ARG A 95 0.67 -3.22 4.64
N ILE A 96 0.54 -2.18 3.79
CA ILE A 96 1.51 -1.08 3.70
C ILE A 96 1.51 -0.26 4.99
N MET A 97 0.34 0.06 5.55
CA MET A 97 0.26 0.79 6.82
C MET A 97 0.90 0.00 7.96
N GLU A 98 0.66 -1.31 8.04
CA GLU A 98 1.31 -2.20 9.01
C GLU A 98 2.83 -2.27 8.79
N PHE A 99 3.27 -2.39 7.53
CA PHE A 99 4.68 -2.38 7.16
C PHE A 99 5.38 -1.09 7.60
N VAL A 100 4.83 0.06 7.22
CA VAL A 100 5.38 1.37 7.60
C VAL A 100 5.43 1.49 9.12
N THR A 101 4.36 1.10 9.82
CA THR A 101 4.30 1.15 11.29
C THR A 101 5.40 0.31 11.93
N MET A 102 5.56 -0.93 11.49
CA MET A 102 6.59 -1.84 11.99
C MET A 102 7.99 -1.27 11.77
N ILE A 103 8.23 -0.73 10.58
CA ILE A 103 9.48 -0.08 10.21
C ILE A 103 9.74 1.13 11.13
N LEU A 104 8.76 2.02 11.32
CA LEU A 104 8.85 3.17 12.22
C LEU A 104 9.18 2.77 13.67
N GLU A 105 8.59 1.67 14.15
CA GLU A 105 8.78 1.18 15.52
C GLU A 105 10.12 0.45 15.72
N THR A 106 10.74 -0.05 14.65
CA THR A 106 11.94 -0.92 14.74
C THR A 106 13.21 -0.31 14.14
N CYS A 107 13.10 0.75 13.35
CA CYS A 107 14.23 1.29 12.60
C CYS A 107 15.20 2.12 13.43
N GLN A 108 16.48 1.97 13.11
CA GLN A 108 17.57 2.79 13.64
C GLN A 108 17.63 4.13 12.88
N GLN A 109 18.19 5.17 13.51
CA GLN A 109 18.26 6.53 12.96
C GLN A 109 18.85 6.60 11.54
N ASP A 110 19.84 5.77 11.21
CA ASP A 110 20.50 5.82 9.90
C ASP A 110 19.61 5.36 8.74
N PHE A 111 18.57 4.56 9.04
CA PHE A 111 17.60 4.11 8.04
C PHE A 111 16.49 5.14 7.79
N TRP A 112 16.41 6.18 8.64
CA TRP A 112 15.35 7.18 8.59
C TRP A 112 15.36 8.00 7.30
N LYS A 113 16.54 8.36 6.81
CA LYS A 113 16.70 9.11 5.55
C LYS A 113 16.20 8.33 4.33
N LEU A 114 16.34 7.01 4.33
CA LEU A 114 15.81 6.17 3.25
C LEU A 114 14.28 6.18 3.30
N LEU A 115 13.72 6.04 4.51
CA LEU A 115 12.28 6.02 4.70
C LEU A 115 11.60 7.33 4.33
N GLU A 116 12.17 8.46 4.73
CA GLU A 116 11.68 9.79 4.36
C GLU A 116 11.59 9.96 2.83
N LYS A 117 12.60 9.47 2.11
CA LYS A 117 12.67 9.61 0.66
C LYS A 117 11.75 8.66 -0.10
N GLU A 118 11.70 7.39 0.30
CA GLU A 118 11.08 6.33 -0.50
C GLU A 118 9.69 5.91 0.01
N LEU A 119 9.40 6.07 1.32
CA LEU A 119 8.21 5.49 1.96
C LEU A 119 7.27 6.54 2.58
N LEU A 120 7.81 7.53 3.29
CA LEU A 120 7.06 8.55 4.04
C LEU A 120 6.81 9.80 3.20
N ASN A 121 6.38 9.57 1.96
CA ASN A 121 6.09 10.63 1.02
C ASN A 121 4.69 11.21 1.26
N ALA A 122 4.40 12.33 0.59
CA ALA A 122 3.11 13.00 0.67
C ALA A 122 1.92 12.08 0.31
N LYS A 123 2.12 11.08 -0.56
CA LYS A 123 1.07 10.14 -0.96
C LYS A 123 0.68 9.17 0.15
N LEU A 124 1.63 8.72 0.97
CA LEU A 124 1.30 7.93 2.16
C LEU A 124 0.49 8.75 3.17
N ILE A 125 0.87 10.01 3.40
CA ILE A 125 0.16 10.89 4.35
C ILE A 125 -1.25 11.23 3.83
N GLU A 126 -1.37 11.54 2.54
CA GLU A 126 -2.67 11.75 1.88
C GLU A 126 -3.54 10.49 1.99
N LEU A 127 -2.99 9.31 1.70
CA LEU A 127 -3.69 8.04 1.84
C LEU A 127 -4.16 7.77 3.27
N LEU A 128 -3.31 8.03 4.27
CA LEU A 128 -3.66 7.88 5.67
C LEU A 128 -4.80 8.83 6.06
N ALA A 129 -4.71 10.10 5.67
CA ALA A 129 -5.75 11.09 5.95
C ALA A 129 -7.08 10.71 5.30
N MET A 130 -7.07 10.30 4.02
CA MET A 130 -8.27 9.87 3.32
C MET A 130 -8.86 8.59 3.91
N THR A 131 -8.02 7.64 4.32
CA THR A 131 -8.49 6.40 4.97
C THR A 131 -9.20 6.68 6.29
N VAL A 132 -8.78 7.70 7.04
CA VAL A 132 -9.41 8.10 8.31
C VAL A 132 -10.68 8.93 8.09
N CYS A 133 -10.63 9.88 7.16
CA CYS A 133 -11.71 10.86 6.96
C CYS A 133 -12.83 10.33 6.05
N ASP A 134 -12.49 9.58 5.01
CA ASP A 134 -13.41 9.00 4.03
C ASP A 134 -12.87 7.66 3.47
N PRO A 135 -12.92 6.58 4.28
CA PRO A 135 -12.46 5.26 3.85
C PRO A 135 -13.20 4.75 2.60
N SER A 136 -14.45 5.17 2.40
CA SER A 136 -15.25 4.76 1.24
C SER A 136 -14.70 5.33 -0.07
N HIS A 137 -14.18 6.56 -0.06
CA HIS A 137 -13.51 7.17 -1.21
C HIS A 137 -12.25 6.41 -1.60
N VAL A 138 -11.50 5.89 -0.62
CA VAL A 138 -10.32 5.06 -0.86
C VAL A 138 -10.70 3.69 -1.46
N GLY A 139 -11.93 3.22 -1.20
CA GLY A 139 -12.47 1.95 -1.69
C GLY A 139 -12.71 0.92 -0.60
N PHE A 140 -12.56 1.27 0.68
CA PHE A 140 -12.89 0.35 1.78
C PHE A 140 -14.40 0.11 1.83
N ASN A 141 -14.78 -1.16 1.97
CA ASN A 141 -16.18 -1.52 2.18
C ASN A 141 -16.60 -1.15 3.62
N THR A 142 -17.25 -0.01 3.78
CA THR A 142 -17.72 0.48 5.09
C THR A 142 -18.90 -0.30 5.66
N ALA A 143 -19.52 -1.18 4.86
CA ALA A 143 -20.52 -2.13 5.34
C ALA A 143 -19.90 -3.42 5.91
N ASP A 144 -18.60 -3.66 5.69
CA ASP A 144 -17.89 -4.79 6.27
C ASP A 144 -17.48 -4.48 7.72
N VAL A 145 -18.04 -5.25 8.66
CA VAL A 145 -17.82 -5.10 10.10
C VAL A 145 -16.35 -5.34 10.48
N GLN A 146 -15.65 -6.27 9.83
CA GLN A 146 -14.23 -6.53 10.13
C GLN A 146 -13.37 -5.36 9.68
N VAL A 147 -13.64 -4.79 8.51
CA VAL A 147 -12.93 -3.60 8.02
C VAL A 147 -13.13 -2.44 9.00
N MET A 148 -14.38 -2.10 9.32
CA MET A 148 -14.68 -0.94 10.17
C MET A 148 -14.27 -1.12 11.62
N LYS A 149 -14.11 -2.37 12.09
CA LYS A 149 -13.56 -2.66 13.42
C LYS A 149 -12.04 -2.52 13.47
N ASN A 150 -11.32 -2.99 12.45
CA ASN A 150 -9.86 -3.10 12.50
C ASN A 150 -9.12 -1.87 11.91
N LEU A 151 -9.71 -1.20 10.92
CA LEU A 151 -9.08 -0.06 10.24
C LEU A 151 -8.70 1.10 11.19
N PRO A 152 -9.51 1.45 12.22
CA PRO A 152 -9.10 2.45 13.21
C PRO A 152 -7.85 2.05 13.99
N ASP A 153 -7.70 0.80 14.39
CA ASP A 153 -6.55 0.34 15.17
C ASP A 153 -5.26 0.45 14.34
N ILE A 154 -5.31 0.07 13.06
CA ILE A 154 -4.20 0.15 12.12
C ILE A 154 -3.78 1.62 11.90
N THR A 155 -4.74 2.49 11.57
CA THR A 155 -4.46 3.91 11.28
C THR A 155 -3.96 4.67 12.52
N VAL A 156 -4.55 4.41 13.70
CA VAL A 156 -4.10 5.01 14.96
C VAL A 156 -2.69 4.56 15.33
N ARG A 157 -2.35 3.28 15.12
CA ARG A 157 -0.99 2.79 15.39
C ARG A 157 0.03 3.47 14.48
N LEU A 158 -0.25 3.57 13.19
CA LEU A 158 0.60 4.29 12.24
C LEU A 158 0.78 5.76 12.64
N MET A 159 -0.31 6.47 12.96
CA MET A 159 -0.24 7.86 13.42
C MET A 159 0.62 8.01 14.68
N LYS A 160 0.48 7.11 15.66
CA LYS A 160 1.30 7.12 16.87
C LYS A 160 2.78 6.86 16.58
N ALA A 161 3.09 6.00 15.61
CA ALA A 161 4.46 5.73 15.19
C ALA A 161 5.07 6.95 14.49
N LEU A 162 4.31 7.61 13.59
CA LEU A 162 4.71 8.85 12.93
C LEU A 162 4.94 10.00 13.94
N MET A 163 4.10 10.12 14.98
CA MET A 163 4.30 11.16 16.02
C MET A 163 5.57 10.97 16.85
N LYS A 164 6.10 9.74 16.93
CA LYS A 164 7.32 9.42 17.67
C LYS A 164 8.56 9.48 16.80
N SER A 165 8.40 9.58 15.48
CA SER A 165 9.53 9.55 14.58
C SER A 165 10.32 10.87 14.65
N PRO A 166 11.66 10.83 14.50
CA PRO A 166 12.54 12.00 14.64
C PRO A 166 12.23 13.16 13.70
#